data_AF-A0A8T6PBN3-F1
#
_entry.id   AF-A0A8T6PBN3-F1
#
_cell.length_a   1.000
_cell.length_b   1.000
_cell.length_c   1.000
_cell.angle_alpha   90.00
_cell.angle_beta   90.00
_cell.angle_gamma   90.00
#
_symmetry.space_group_name_H-M   'P 1'
#
loop_
_entity.id
_entity.type
_entity.pdbx_description
1 polymer ?
#
loop_
_entity_poly.entity_id
_entity_poly.type
_entity_poly.pdbx_seq_one_letter_code
_entity_poly.pdbx_strand_id
1 'polypeptide(L)'
;MKPITRYVSLTALLLMIALLLPQAASAAPTLITVDSAGAGETSLALDASGNPVISYTKSDSLLLAVCNDPICGNLTLTTVDNTSNTGFQSSLALDGSGNPVIGYFDPGNSDLRLAVCNDPTCSSPTLTTVDSLGGASPSLVLDSSGNPVISYIAGGVLRLALCDDPTCSSPTLTDVDFFNRESPSLVLDASGNPVIRYYDDTNDDLRLALIKYTTDRADTV
;
A
#
# COMPACT_ATOMS: atom_id res chain seq x y z
N MET A 1 -19.44 84.99 4.78
CA MET A 1 -18.87 83.95 3.89
C MET A 1 -17.75 83.20 4.61
N LYS A 2 -17.95 81.91 4.90
CA LYS A 2 -16.91 80.87 4.98
C LYS A 2 -17.62 79.50 4.97
N PRO A 3 -17.29 78.58 4.06
CA PRO A 3 -17.99 77.30 3.95
C PRO A 3 -17.46 76.31 4.98
N ILE A 4 -18.36 75.54 5.59
CA ILE A 4 -18.01 74.41 6.45
C ILE A 4 -18.03 73.16 5.57
N THR A 5 -16.85 72.74 5.12
CA THR A 5 -16.64 71.47 4.43
C THR A 5 -16.63 70.35 5.47
N ARG A 6 -17.65 69.48 5.49
CA ARG A 6 -17.62 68.26 6.28
C ARG A 6 -16.82 67.19 5.53
N TYR A 7 -15.67 66.82 6.09
CA TYR A 7 -14.88 65.68 5.64
C TYR A 7 -15.64 64.39 5.96
N VAL A 8 -16.06 63.66 4.93
CA VAL A 8 -16.49 62.26 5.07
C VAL A 8 -15.22 61.45 5.39
N SER A 9 -15.20 60.81 6.56
CA SER A 9 -14.04 60.08 7.06
C SER A 9 -13.62 58.96 6.10
N LEU A 10 -12.36 58.99 5.66
CA LEU A 10 -11.72 57.98 4.81
C LEU A 10 -11.65 56.58 5.47
N THR A 11 -12.02 56.48 6.75
CA THR A 11 -12.01 55.22 7.52
C THR A 11 -13.17 54.27 7.20
N ALA A 12 -14.19 54.73 6.46
CA ALA A 12 -15.34 53.89 6.10
C ALA A 12 -15.13 53.02 4.85
N LEU A 13 -14.09 53.27 4.04
CA LEU A 13 -13.87 52.55 2.77
C LEU A 13 -12.92 51.35 2.89
N LEU A 14 -12.14 51.24 3.98
CA LEU A 14 -11.18 50.15 4.15
C LEU A 14 -11.77 48.90 4.82
N LEU A 15 -13.00 48.97 5.38
CA LEU A 15 -13.62 47.86 6.10
C LEU A 15 -14.46 46.91 5.19
N MET A 16 -14.65 47.25 3.91
CA MET A 16 -15.42 46.42 2.96
C MET A 16 -14.59 45.50 2.06
N ILE A 17 -13.25 45.53 2.16
CA ILE A 17 -12.37 44.69 1.30
C ILE A 17 -11.94 43.38 2.01
N ALA A 18 -12.26 43.19 3.29
CA ALA A 18 -11.86 42.00 4.05
C ALA A 18 -12.77 40.75 3.87
N LEU A 19 -13.72 40.75 2.93
CA LEU A 19 -14.70 39.66 2.74
C LEU A 19 -14.56 38.88 1.42
N LEU A 20 -13.47 39.08 0.66
CA LEU A 20 -13.22 38.39 -0.61
C LEU A 20 -12.06 37.39 -0.56
N LEU A 21 -11.58 37.02 0.64
CA LEU A 21 -10.74 35.84 0.74
C LEU A 21 -11.61 34.62 0.39
N PRO A 22 -11.22 33.78 -0.59
CA PRO A 22 -11.93 32.55 -0.83
C PRO A 22 -11.81 31.74 0.46
N GLN A 23 -12.91 31.64 1.19
CA GLN A 23 -12.99 30.75 2.33
C GLN A 23 -12.75 29.37 1.75
N ALA A 24 -11.67 28.71 2.19
CA ALA A 24 -11.38 27.34 1.81
C ALA A 24 -12.60 26.51 2.18
N ALA A 25 -13.45 26.21 1.19
CA ALA A 25 -14.60 25.36 1.37
C ALA A 25 -14.03 23.96 1.63
N SER A 26 -14.02 23.55 2.90
CA SER A 26 -13.80 22.15 3.23
C SER A 26 -15.03 21.41 2.75
N ALA A 27 -14.90 20.71 1.62
CA ALA A 27 -15.90 19.75 1.20
C ALA A 27 -15.96 18.65 2.26
N ALA A 28 -17.17 18.34 2.74
CA ALA A 28 -17.37 17.19 3.62
C ALA A 28 -16.96 15.91 2.87
N PRO A 29 -16.36 14.92 3.56
CA PRO A 29 -15.98 13.67 2.92
C PRO A 29 -17.23 12.92 2.44
N THR A 30 -17.16 12.33 1.25
CA THR A 30 -18.15 11.38 0.76
C THR A 30 -17.85 10.01 1.36
N LEU A 31 -18.82 9.39 2.03
CA LEU A 31 -18.69 8.05 2.59
C LEU A 31 -19.37 7.02 1.69
N ILE A 32 -18.67 5.94 1.38
CA ILE A 32 -19.15 4.89 0.49
C ILE A 32 -18.83 3.53 1.10
N THR A 33 -19.82 2.64 1.08
CA THR A 33 -19.65 1.25 1.48
C THR A 33 -19.18 0.45 0.27
N VAL A 34 -17.92 0.04 0.27
CA VAL A 34 -17.30 -0.80 -0.78
C VAL A 34 -17.85 -2.23 -0.73
N ASP A 35 -17.83 -2.84 0.46
CA ASP A 35 -18.44 -4.13 0.73
C ASP A 35 -18.99 -4.15 2.17
N SER A 36 -20.13 -4.79 2.38
CA SER A 36 -20.82 -4.83 3.67
C SER A 36 -20.44 -6.07 4.48
N ALA A 37 -20.41 -5.92 5.81
CA ALA A 37 -20.18 -6.96 6.82
C ALA A 37 -18.81 -7.68 6.77
N GLY A 38 -18.01 -7.48 7.82
CA GLY A 38 -16.87 -8.36 8.14
C GLY A 38 -15.60 -8.18 7.29
N ALA A 39 -15.47 -7.05 6.59
CA ALA A 39 -14.23 -6.71 5.89
C ALA A 39 -13.18 -6.14 6.87
N GLY A 40 -11.93 -6.58 6.75
CA GLY A 40 -10.79 -6.12 7.53
C GLY A 40 -9.46 -6.32 6.79
N GLU A 41 -8.33 -5.99 7.43
CA GLU A 41 -6.99 -6.23 6.89
C GLU A 41 -6.77 -5.72 5.46
N THR A 42 -6.86 -4.39 5.30
CA THR A 42 -6.98 -3.73 4.00
C THR A 42 -5.67 -3.15 3.48
N SER A 43 -5.47 -3.23 2.18
CA SER A 43 -4.47 -2.44 1.45
C SER A 43 -5.14 -1.66 0.32
N LEU A 44 -4.64 -0.46 0.03
CA LEU A 44 -5.20 0.45 -0.97
C LEU A 44 -4.09 0.92 -1.92
N ALA A 45 -4.38 0.85 -3.20
CA ALA A 45 -3.63 1.53 -4.25
C ALA A 45 -4.59 2.34 -5.13
N LEU A 46 -4.06 3.31 -5.86
CA LEU A 46 -4.79 3.99 -6.93
C LEU A 46 -4.22 3.54 -8.28
N ASP A 47 -5.09 3.25 -9.23
CA ASP A 47 -4.67 3.04 -10.61
C ASP A 47 -4.24 4.37 -11.28
N ALA A 48 -3.77 4.29 -12.53
CA ALA A 48 -3.32 5.46 -13.28
C ALA A 48 -4.44 6.49 -13.57
N SER A 49 -5.72 6.10 -13.45
CA SER A 49 -6.88 6.97 -13.59
C SER A 49 -7.35 7.55 -12.25
N GLY A 50 -6.69 7.19 -11.15
CA GLY A 50 -7.06 7.59 -9.80
C GLY A 50 -8.20 6.75 -9.20
N ASN A 51 -8.54 5.60 -9.79
CA ASN A 51 -9.56 4.72 -9.24
C ASN A 51 -8.96 3.86 -8.11
N PRO A 52 -9.66 3.72 -6.96
CA PRO A 52 -9.22 2.86 -5.88
C PRO A 52 -9.22 1.37 -6.25
N VAL A 53 -8.14 0.68 -5.90
CA VAL A 53 -8.02 -0.79 -5.90
C VAL A 53 -7.70 -1.21 -4.47
N ILE A 54 -8.51 -2.10 -3.90
CA ILE A 54 -8.48 -2.42 -2.48
C ILE A 54 -8.41 -3.93 -2.30
N SER A 55 -7.35 -4.43 -1.68
CA SER A 55 -7.32 -5.81 -1.16
C SER A 55 -7.85 -5.82 0.27
N TYR A 56 -8.59 -6.86 0.65
CA TYR A 56 -9.14 -6.99 1.99
C TYR A 56 -9.47 -8.45 2.34
N THR A 57 -9.53 -8.77 3.63
CA THR A 57 -10.05 -10.05 4.10
C THR A 57 -11.54 -9.97 4.35
N LYS A 58 -12.28 -11.00 3.95
CA LYS A 58 -13.66 -11.22 4.41
C LYS A 58 -13.97 -12.71 4.44
N SER A 59 -14.52 -13.17 5.55
CA SER A 59 -14.83 -14.61 5.77
C SER A 59 -13.63 -15.51 5.44
N ASP A 60 -12.45 -15.17 5.98
CA ASP A 60 -11.24 -15.98 5.87
C ASP A 60 -10.76 -16.19 4.41
N SER A 61 -11.11 -15.25 3.53
CA SER A 61 -10.68 -15.21 2.13
C SER A 61 -10.06 -13.86 1.79
N LEU A 62 -9.11 -13.86 0.85
CA LEU A 62 -8.59 -12.66 0.21
C LEU A 62 -9.54 -12.20 -0.89
N LEU A 63 -10.03 -10.98 -0.79
CA LEU A 63 -10.87 -10.33 -1.79
C LEU A 63 -10.18 -9.07 -2.35
N LEU A 64 -10.62 -8.69 -3.54
CA LEU A 64 -10.24 -7.48 -4.23
C LEU A 64 -11.50 -6.69 -4.60
N ALA A 65 -11.51 -5.41 -4.27
CA ALA A 65 -12.46 -4.44 -4.80
C ALA A 65 -11.75 -3.51 -5.78
N VAL A 66 -12.30 -3.40 -6.99
CA VAL A 66 -11.80 -2.51 -8.04
C VAL A 66 -12.88 -1.48 -8.34
N CYS A 67 -12.66 -0.24 -7.93
CA CYS A 67 -13.53 0.85 -8.28
C CYS A 67 -13.35 1.18 -9.78
N ASN A 68 -14.45 1.36 -10.50
CA ASN A 68 -14.44 1.69 -11.91
C ASN A 68 -14.46 3.22 -12.17
N ASP A 69 -14.43 4.00 -11.09
CA ASP A 69 -14.37 5.46 -11.10
C ASP A 69 -13.71 5.99 -9.80
N PRO A 70 -13.21 7.25 -9.77
CA PRO A 70 -12.48 7.79 -8.62
C PRO A 70 -13.33 7.98 -7.36
N ILE A 71 -14.65 8.01 -7.50
CA ILE A 71 -15.56 8.09 -6.36
C ILE A 71 -16.09 6.71 -5.97
N CYS A 72 -15.63 5.62 -6.58
CA CYS A 72 -16.13 4.26 -6.35
C CYS A 72 -17.67 4.14 -6.41
N GLY A 73 -18.32 4.86 -7.32
CA GLY A 73 -19.77 4.77 -7.52
C GLY A 73 -20.20 3.44 -8.16
N ASN A 74 -19.29 2.85 -8.94
CA ASN A 74 -19.38 1.49 -9.48
C ASN A 74 -18.09 0.73 -9.16
N LEU A 75 -18.20 -0.56 -8.82
CA LEU A 75 -17.05 -1.40 -8.51
C LEU A 75 -17.26 -2.87 -8.89
N THR A 76 -16.14 -3.59 -9.00
CA THR A 76 -16.09 -5.04 -9.17
C THR A 76 -15.50 -5.66 -7.91
N LEU A 77 -16.15 -6.71 -7.39
CA LEU A 77 -15.65 -7.51 -6.28
C LEU A 77 -15.21 -8.88 -6.80
N THR A 78 -13.99 -9.28 -6.44
CA THR A 78 -13.39 -10.55 -6.86
C THR A 78 -12.84 -11.29 -5.65
N THR A 79 -13.11 -12.59 -5.56
CA THR A 79 -12.38 -13.47 -4.63
C THR A 79 -11.07 -13.88 -5.28
N VAL A 80 -9.95 -13.53 -4.64
CA VAL A 80 -8.60 -13.76 -5.17
C VAL A 80 -8.05 -15.10 -4.68
N ASP A 81 -8.21 -15.39 -3.39
CA ASP A 81 -7.82 -16.66 -2.78
C ASP A 81 -8.82 -16.99 -1.66
N ASN A 82 -9.28 -18.24 -1.61
CA ASN A 82 -10.20 -18.77 -0.59
C ASN A 82 -9.77 -20.16 -0.08
N THR A 83 -8.51 -20.53 -0.26
CA THR A 83 -8.06 -21.94 -0.13
C THR A 83 -7.70 -22.37 1.30
N SER A 84 -7.33 -21.46 2.20
CA SER A 84 -6.70 -21.85 3.48
C SER A 84 -6.78 -20.80 4.60
N ASN A 85 -7.94 -20.19 4.86
CA ASN A 85 -8.03 -19.09 5.83
C ASN A 85 -7.04 -17.96 5.44
N THR A 86 -7.22 -17.41 4.26
CA THR A 86 -6.25 -16.57 3.57
C THR A 86 -6.58 -15.09 3.64
N GLY A 87 -5.60 -14.28 3.27
CA GLY A 87 -5.79 -12.86 2.96
C GLY A 87 -5.47 -11.89 4.09
N PHE A 88 -4.95 -12.36 5.22
CA PHE A 88 -4.65 -11.51 6.37
C PHE A 88 -3.46 -10.60 6.08
N GLN A 89 -3.48 -9.41 6.67
CA GLN A 89 -2.39 -8.44 6.62
C GLN A 89 -1.91 -8.14 5.19
N SER A 90 -2.84 -8.01 4.23
CA SER A 90 -2.47 -7.88 2.82
C SER A 90 -1.69 -6.58 2.52
N SER A 91 -0.81 -6.64 1.53
CA SER A 91 -0.12 -5.50 0.93
C SER A 91 -0.28 -5.55 -0.59
N LEU A 92 -0.83 -4.48 -1.16
CA LEU A 92 -1.16 -4.37 -2.57
C LEU A 92 -0.25 -3.36 -3.28
N ALA A 93 0.24 -3.75 -4.45
CA ALA A 93 0.78 -2.84 -5.45
C ALA A 93 0.12 -3.10 -6.81
N LEU A 94 0.22 -2.14 -7.72
CA LEU A 94 -0.22 -2.30 -9.10
C LEU A 94 1.01 -2.33 -10.01
N ASP A 95 1.05 -3.26 -10.97
CA ASP A 95 2.08 -3.29 -12.00
C ASP A 95 1.92 -2.15 -13.02
N GLY A 96 2.85 -2.05 -13.97
CA GLY A 96 2.80 -1.01 -15.02
C GLY A 96 1.59 -1.10 -15.97
N SER A 97 0.84 -2.21 -15.94
CA SER A 97 -0.41 -2.41 -16.69
C SER A 97 -1.65 -2.17 -15.82
N GLY A 98 -1.48 -1.83 -14.53
CA GLY A 98 -2.57 -1.67 -13.58
C GLY A 98 -3.08 -2.99 -12.99
N ASN A 99 -2.38 -4.10 -13.18
CA ASN A 99 -2.77 -5.38 -12.59
C ASN A 99 -2.33 -5.47 -11.12
N PRO A 100 -3.19 -5.97 -10.22
CA PRO A 100 -2.83 -6.14 -8.82
C PRO A 100 -1.75 -7.20 -8.59
N VAL A 101 -0.82 -6.88 -7.68
CA VAL A 101 0.13 -7.81 -7.07
C VAL A 101 -0.03 -7.71 -5.56
N ILE A 102 -0.39 -8.82 -4.91
CA ILE A 102 -0.85 -8.83 -3.52
C ILE A 102 -0.02 -9.82 -2.71
N GLY A 103 0.78 -9.31 -1.77
CA GLY A 103 1.42 -10.11 -0.74
C GLY A 103 0.49 -10.25 0.47
N TYR A 104 0.33 -11.44 1.02
CA TYR A 104 -0.58 -11.67 2.15
C TYR A 104 -0.10 -12.83 3.02
N PHE A 105 -0.53 -12.79 4.28
CA PHE A 105 -0.32 -13.87 5.23
C PHE A 105 -1.42 -14.92 5.08
N ASP A 106 -1.01 -16.17 4.97
CA ASP A 106 -1.88 -17.35 5.08
C ASP A 106 -1.68 -17.98 6.47
N PRO A 107 -2.51 -17.63 7.47
CA PRO A 107 -2.42 -18.22 8.80
C PRO A 107 -2.77 -19.72 8.85
N GLY A 108 -3.50 -20.26 7.86
CA GLY A 108 -3.79 -21.69 7.81
C GLY A 108 -2.53 -22.53 7.60
N ASN A 109 -1.60 -22.04 6.79
CA ASN A 109 -0.32 -22.70 6.50
C ASN A 109 0.89 -22.03 7.18
N SER A 110 0.71 -20.84 7.75
CA SER A 110 1.80 -19.97 8.23
C SER A 110 2.76 -19.53 7.12
N ASP A 111 2.24 -19.33 5.91
CA ASP A 111 3.02 -18.97 4.72
C ASP A 111 2.94 -17.46 4.42
N LEU A 112 4.03 -16.89 3.86
CA LEU A 112 3.93 -15.72 3.01
C LEU A 112 3.47 -16.16 1.63
N ARG A 113 2.36 -15.58 1.17
CA ARG A 113 1.75 -15.87 -0.12
C ARG A 113 1.75 -14.62 -1.01
N LEU A 114 1.75 -14.85 -2.31
CA LEU A 114 1.67 -13.84 -3.34
C LEU A 114 0.58 -14.20 -4.35
N ALA A 115 -0.31 -13.26 -4.64
CA ALA A 115 -1.24 -13.33 -5.76
C ALA A 115 -0.81 -12.34 -6.83
N VAL A 116 -0.60 -12.83 -8.05
CA VAL A 116 -0.25 -12.02 -9.22
C VAL A 116 -1.38 -12.11 -10.23
N CYS A 117 -2.08 -11.00 -10.42
CA CYS A 117 -3.23 -10.90 -11.30
C CYS A 117 -2.77 -10.66 -12.74
N ASN A 118 -3.40 -11.33 -13.70
CA ASN A 118 -3.12 -11.15 -15.13
C ASN A 118 -4.03 -10.11 -15.80
N ASP A 119 -4.97 -9.55 -15.04
CA ASP A 119 -5.90 -8.51 -15.47
C ASP A 119 -6.25 -7.59 -14.29
N PRO A 120 -6.75 -6.36 -14.54
CA PRO A 120 -7.03 -5.38 -13.48
C PRO A 120 -8.08 -5.84 -12.46
N THR A 121 -8.99 -6.76 -12.83
CA THR A 121 -10.03 -7.29 -11.95
C THR A 121 -9.65 -8.58 -11.24
N CYS A 122 -8.43 -9.08 -11.49
CA CYS A 122 -7.87 -10.29 -10.92
C CYS A 122 -8.73 -11.54 -11.13
N SER A 123 -9.25 -11.75 -12.34
CA SER A 123 -10.16 -12.87 -12.64
C SER A 123 -9.51 -14.25 -12.50
N SER A 124 -8.20 -14.33 -12.69
CA SER A 124 -7.41 -15.57 -12.65
C SER A 124 -5.98 -15.31 -12.14
N PRO A 125 -5.79 -15.14 -10.82
CA PRO A 125 -4.47 -14.91 -10.25
C PRO A 125 -3.58 -16.15 -10.34
N THR A 126 -2.28 -15.92 -10.46
CA THR A 126 -1.27 -16.91 -10.11
C THR A 126 -0.99 -16.80 -8.61
N LEU A 127 -1.10 -17.90 -7.87
CA LEU A 127 -0.84 -17.94 -6.44
C LEU A 127 0.49 -18.67 -6.16
N THR A 128 1.39 -18.01 -5.44
CA THR A 128 2.73 -18.51 -5.11
C THR A 128 2.95 -18.47 -3.61
N THR A 129 3.50 -19.54 -3.01
CA THR A 129 4.10 -19.49 -1.67
C THR A 129 5.51 -18.94 -1.80
N VAL A 130 5.77 -17.76 -1.23
CA VAL A 130 7.06 -17.06 -1.30
C VAL A 130 8.00 -17.57 -0.20
N ASP A 131 7.47 -17.77 1.00
CA ASP A 131 8.20 -18.32 2.13
C ASP A 131 7.24 -19.16 2.99
N SER A 132 7.64 -20.39 3.29
CA SER A 132 6.86 -21.33 4.12
C SER A 132 7.22 -21.29 5.60
N LEU A 133 8.11 -20.39 6.01
CA LEU A 133 8.52 -20.21 7.41
C LEU A 133 7.77 -19.06 8.12
N GLY A 134 6.95 -18.30 7.39
CA GLY A 134 6.19 -17.18 7.92
C GLY A 134 5.89 -16.13 6.85
N GLY A 135 5.08 -15.15 7.21
CA GLY A 135 4.65 -14.11 6.27
C GLY A 135 3.84 -12.99 6.89
N ALA A 136 3.95 -12.79 8.21
CA ALA A 136 3.12 -11.81 8.90
C ALA A 136 3.54 -10.38 8.55
N SER A 137 2.55 -9.49 8.48
CA SER A 137 2.71 -8.06 8.20
C SER A 137 3.58 -7.76 6.97
N PRO A 138 3.28 -8.35 5.79
CA PRO A 138 4.03 -8.07 4.59
C PRO A 138 3.90 -6.59 4.20
N SER A 139 4.99 -6.03 3.70
CA SER A 139 5.01 -4.76 2.98
C SER A 139 5.67 -5.03 1.63
N LEU A 140 4.88 -4.83 0.58
CA LEU A 140 5.23 -5.17 -0.79
C LEU A 140 5.36 -3.90 -1.63
N VAL A 141 6.42 -3.87 -2.43
CA VAL A 141 6.63 -2.89 -3.50
C VAL A 141 7.10 -3.64 -4.74
N LEU A 142 6.93 -3.04 -5.92
CA LEU A 142 7.47 -3.57 -7.17
C LEU A 142 8.73 -2.79 -7.55
N ASP A 143 9.75 -3.50 -8.02
CA ASP A 143 10.91 -2.85 -8.62
C ASP A 143 10.59 -2.30 -10.03
N SER A 144 11.56 -1.66 -10.68
CA SER A 144 11.39 -1.09 -12.01
C SER A 144 11.10 -2.12 -13.12
N SER A 145 11.35 -3.40 -12.85
CA SER A 145 11.07 -4.52 -13.75
C SER A 145 9.72 -5.18 -13.45
N GLY A 146 9.00 -4.71 -12.43
CA GLY A 146 7.74 -5.31 -11.97
C GLY A 146 7.92 -6.51 -11.05
N ASN A 147 9.14 -6.77 -10.55
CA ASN A 147 9.38 -7.88 -9.64
C ASN A 147 9.01 -7.47 -8.21
N PRO A 148 8.36 -8.35 -7.43
CA PRO A 148 8.06 -8.06 -6.04
C PRO A 148 9.31 -7.98 -5.15
N VAL A 149 9.30 -7.00 -4.26
CA VAL A 149 10.21 -6.89 -3.11
C VAL A 149 9.33 -6.82 -1.87
N ILE A 150 9.52 -7.75 -0.94
CA ILE A 150 8.60 -7.96 0.18
C ILE A 150 9.37 -8.04 1.49
N SER A 151 9.11 -7.11 2.41
CA SER A 151 9.55 -7.25 3.80
C SER A 151 8.43 -7.86 4.64
N TYR A 152 8.74 -8.76 5.55
CA TYR A 152 7.74 -9.48 6.35
C TYR A 152 8.37 -10.04 7.63
N ILE A 153 7.52 -10.57 8.52
CA ILE A 153 7.92 -11.19 9.77
C ILE A 153 7.70 -12.70 9.70
N ALA A 154 8.73 -13.46 10.07
CA ALA A 154 8.66 -14.92 10.21
C ALA A 154 9.42 -15.36 11.47
N GLY A 155 8.73 -16.02 12.40
CA GLY A 155 9.32 -16.47 13.66
C GLY A 155 9.96 -15.34 14.51
N GLY A 156 9.45 -14.11 14.42
CA GLY A 156 10.02 -12.94 15.09
C GLY A 156 11.25 -12.34 14.40
N VAL A 157 11.64 -12.85 13.23
CA VAL A 157 12.73 -12.31 12.41
C VAL A 157 12.14 -11.39 11.35
N LEU A 158 12.72 -10.19 11.18
CA LEU A 158 12.46 -9.37 10.01
C LEU A 158 13.17 -9.99 8.82
N ARG A 159 12.40 -10.40 7.81
CA ARG A 159 12.90 -11.02 6.58
C ARG A 159 12.56 -10.16 5.37
N LEU A 160 13.33 -10.39 4.31
CA LEU A 160 13.18 -9.74 3.01
C LEU A 160 13.20 -10.81 1.92
N ALA A 161 12.18 -10.81 1.07
CA ALA A 161 12.13 -11.57 -0.17
C ALA A 161 12.43 -10.64 -1.35
N LEU A 162 13.42 -11.00 -2.16
CA LEU A 162 13.70 -10.39 -3.45
C LEU A 162 13.32 -11.37 -4.55
N CYS A 163 12.28 -11.06 -5.30
CA CYS A 163 11.92 -11.82 -6.49
C CYS A 163 12.77 -11.34 -7.67
N ASP A 164 13.14 -12.26 -8.55
CA ASP A 164 13.84 -11.99 -9.82
C ASP A 164 12.90 -12.09 -11.03
N ASP A 165 11.68 -12.59 -10.83
CA ASP A 165 10.59 -12.60 -11.79
C ASP A 165 9.27 -12.08 -11.18
N PRO A 166 8.30 -11.63 -12.01
CA PRO A 166 7.03 -11.07 -11.52
C PRO A 166 6.14 -12.03 -10.72
N THR A 167 6.27 -13.35 -10.93
CA THR A 167 5.52 -14.38 -10.21
C THR A 167 6.22 -14.88 -8.95
N CYS A 168 7.43 -14.37 -8.69
CA CYS A 168 8.27 -14.72 -7.55
C CYS A 168 8.51 -16.23 -7.43
N SER A 169 8.88 -16.87 -8.54
CA SER A 169 9.03 -18.32 -8.63
C SER A 169 10.22 -18.86 -7.83
N SER A 170 11.26 -18.04 -7.60
CA SER A 170 12.46 -18.42 -6.85
C SER A 170 13.04 -17.23 -6.06
N PRO A 171 12.38 -16.79 -4.98
CA PRO A 171 12.82 -15.62 -4.23
C PRO A 171 14.17 -15.86 -3.54
N THR A 172 14.99 -14.81 -3.51
CA THR A 172 16.11 -14.74 -2.56
C THR A 172 15.58 -14.25 -1.21
N LEU A 173 15.63 -15.10 -0.19
CA LEU A 173 15.19 -14.78 1.17
C LEU A 173 16.39 -14.37 2.04
N THR A 174 16.27 -13.24 2.73
CA THR A 174 17.32 -12.69 3.60
C THR A 174 16.76 -12.38 4.98
N ASP A 175 17.44 -12.84 6.03
CA ASP A 175 17.17 -12.41 7.41
C ASP A 175 17.85 -11.04 7.61
N VAL A 176 17.06 -10.01 7.91
CA VAL A 176 17.53 -8.62 8.03
C VAL A 176 17.88 -8.29 9.47
N ASP A 177 17.02 -8.68 10.42
CA ASP A 177 17.23 -8.44 11.85
C ASP A 177 16.42 -9.45 12.68
N PHE A 178 16.93 -9.82 13.86
CA PHE A 178 16.39 -10.89 14.71
C PHE A 178 15.66 -10.32 15.93
N PHE A 179 14.71 -11.11 16.47
CA PHE A 179 13.91 -10.88 17.69
C PHE A 179 12.67 -9.98 17.53
N ASN A 180 11.47 -10.58 17.67
CA ASN A 180 10.13 -9.96 17.76
C ASN A 180 9.89 -8.61 17.03
N ARG A 181 10.32 -8.50 15.77
CA ARG A 181 10.09 -7.29 14.96
C ARG A 181 8.64 -7.19 14.52
N GLU A 182 8.08 -5.99 14.49
CA GLU A 182 6.69 -5.78 14.09
C GLU A 182 6.52 -4.70 13.03
N SER A 183 5.48 -4.91 12.20
CA SER A 183 4.92 -3.94 11.26
C SER A 183 5.97 -3.28 10.34
N PRO A 184 6.75 -4.05 9.55
CA PRO A 184 7.69 -3.44 8.63
C PRO A 184 6.95 -2.57 7.60
N SER A 185 7.60 -1.50 7.14
CA SER A 185 7.19 -0.81 5.92
C SER A 185 8.40 -0.61 5.05
N LEU A 186 8.24 -1.02 3.80
CA LEU A 186 9.28 -1.08 2.79
C LEU A 186 8.99 -0.04 1.71
N VAL A 187 10.06 0.62 1.29
CA VAL A 187 10.13 1.37 0.03
C VAL A 187 11.44 1.03 -0.69
N LEU A 188 11.50 1.32 -1.98
CA LEU A 188 12.78 1.27 -2.72
C LEU A 188 13.34 2.69 -2.84
N ASP A 189 14.66 2.81 -2.69
CA ASP A 189 15.35 4.05 -3.05
C ASP A 189 15.46 4.22 -4.58
N ALA A 190 16.02 5.34 -5.03
CA ALA A 190 16.17 5.65 -6.45
C ALA A 190 17.08 4.66 -7.21
N SER A 191 17.86 3.84 -6.50
CA SER A 191 18.71 2.78 -7.06
C SER A 191 18.05 1.39 -6.99
N GLY A 192 16.78 1.31 -6.54
CA GLY A 192 16.07 0.05 -6.35
C GLY A 192 16.45 -0.71 -5.07
N ASN A 193 17.19 -0.08 -4.15
CA ASN A 193 17.59 -0.73 -2.91
C ASN A 193 16.47 -0.67 -1.86
N PRO A 194 16.20 -1.76 -1.12
CA PRO A 194 15.24 -1.80 -0.04
C PRO A 194 15.62 -0.88 1.13
N VAL A 195 14.64 -0.08 1.56
CA VAL A 195 14.67 0.76 2.76
C VAL A 195 13.48 0.35 3.62
N ILE A 196 13.75 -0.21 4.80
CA ILE A 196 12.72 -0.81 5.66
C ILE A 196 12.71 -0.10 7.00
N ARG A 197 11.57 0.49 7.37
CA ARG A 197 11.31 0.90 8.77
C ARG A 197 10.67 -0.27 9.51
N TYR A 198 11.01 -0.45 10.78
CA TYR A 198 10.38 -1.46 11.63
C TYR A 198 10.48 -1.08 13.11
N TYR A 199 9.59 -1.68 13.92
CA TYR A 199 9.65 -1.57 15.38
C TYR A 199 10.47 -2.74 15.93
N ASP A 200 11.50 -2.43 16.71
CA ASP A 200 12.30 -3.35 17.51
C ASP A 200 11.73 -3.33 18.94
N ASP A 201 10.81 -4.25 19.21
CA ASP A 201 10.13 -4.40 20.50
C ASP A 201 11.06 -4.77 21.66
N THR A 202 12.22 -5.34 21.35
CA THR A 202 13.18 -5.83 22.34
C THR A 202 13.89 -4.66 22.99
N ASN A 203 14.08 -3.59 22.23
CA ASN A 203 14.73 -2.36 22.66
C ASN A 203 13.76 -1.16 22.73
N ASP A 204 12.48 -1.34 22.35
CA ASP A 204 11.49 -0.27 22.15
C ASP A 204 11.94 0.82 21.15
N ASP A 205 12.68 0.41 20.12
CA ASP A 205 13.30 1.31 19.14
C ASP A 205 12.54 1.32 17.80
N LEU A 206 12.39 2.51 17.20
CA LEU A 206 12.10 2.63 15.77
C LEU A 206 13.42 2.51 14.99
N ARG A 207 13.56 1.47 14.17
CA ARG A 207 14.79 1.19 13.41
C ARG A 207 14.56 1.27 11.91
N LEU A 208 15.65 1.53 11.21
CA LEU A 208 15.71 1.64 9.76
C LEU A 208 16.81 0.71 9.23
N ALA A 209 16.45 -0.23 8.36
CA ALA A 209 17.38 -1.04 7.61
C ALA A 209 17.59 -0.43 6.21
N LEU A 210 18.86 -0.19 5.86
CA LEU A 210 19.28 0.30 4.55
C LEU A 210 20.06 -0.81 3.85
N ILE A 211 19.45 -1.47 2.88
CA ILE A 211 19.99 -2.70 2.29
C ILE A 211 20.54 -2.37 0.90
N LYS A 212 21.86 -2.23 0.78
CA LYS A 212 22.51 -1.91 -0.49
C LYS A 212 22.96 -3.19 -1.17
N TYR A 213 22.51 -3.39 -2.40
CA TYR A 213 23.09 -4.40 -3.28
C TYR A 213 24.14 -3.72 -4.15
N THR A 214 25.39 -4.14 -4.01
CA THR A 214 26.39 -3.81 -5.03
C THR A 214 25.97 -4.53 -6.30
N THR A 215 25.83 -3.78 -7.40
CA THR A 215 25.57 -4.29 -8.75
C THR A 215 26.59 -5.38 -9.12
N ASP A 216 26.25 -6.62 -8.80
CA ASP A 216 26.66 -7.82 -9.54
C ASP A 216 25.44 -8.50 -10.18
N ARG A 217 24.24 -7.90 -10.05
CA ARG A 217 22.99 -8.40 -10.64
C ARG A 217 22.85 -8.07 -12.14
N ALA A 218 23.98 -7.91 -12.83
CA ALA A 218 24.07 -7.78 -14.28
C ALA A 218 24.88 -8.90 -14.96
N ASP A 219 25.53 -9.80 -14.22
CA ASP A 219 26.35 -10.87 -14.80
C ASP A 219 25.98 -12.25 -14.25
N THR A 220 24.83 -12.77 -14.69
CA THR A 220 24.73 -14.21 -14.97
C THR A 220 24.09 -14.38 -16.34
N VAL A 221 24.97 -14.75 -17.28
CA VAL A 221 24.73 -15.17 -18.68
C VAL A 221 23.61 -16.18 -18.81
#